data_AF-A0A955BRB6-F1
#
_entry.id   AF-A0A955BRB6-F1
#
_cell.length_a   1.000
_cell.length_b   1.000
_cell.length_c   1.000
_cell.angle_alpha   90.00
_cell.angle_beta   90.00
_cell.angle_gamma   90.00
#
_symmetry.space_group_name_H-M   'P 1'
#
loop_
_entity.id
_entity.type
_entity.pdbx_description
1 polymer ?
#
loop_
_entity_poly.entity_id
_entity_poly.type
_entity_poly.pdbx_seq_one_letter_code
_entity_poly.pdbx_strand_id
1 'polypeptide(L)'
;MTVVRISSAVIATAALLLLALTSAAQADHPPPNQGVQDTPLVVVGREPVAATWIGGDSAAGLRFRTAAGDELLVTSDLVRWGYPAASRASAEVHLADGSRLALAESWLGDPPLTLQDDAVRASCDALGELRFDRQQLAAVFWKLPRDASGRSRVEHALSRAAEAAAPRDCVLLLSGDIVTGQVLAIGEPPGDSSPPDQPTVTMRTDFGMLALPIARLAGVLFGAAALAESSANEATARLQVMLRDGSRLDAAEFKTQREDLLVRTLGGVNAQVTTPQDVVGLQGFGSGVAYLSDMPPDSFDQHPEFSAPWPLARDAAVAGGPLLVRGHGYAKGLGMHAPARAEYSVPPGAKRFAATVAIDDSAAGGGSAIFRVLVRRRDSNEWIESAATETLRGNDPPQRLAADVEDVDRVALFVTTADRGDELDRAVWLDARLER
;
A
#
# COMPACT_ATOMS: atom_id res chain seq x y z
N MET A 1 -73.80 31.67 -16.14
CA MET A 1 -74.64 30.69 -16.86
C MET A 1 -73.72 29.76 -17.63
N THR A 2 -74.02 28.48 -17.54
CA THR A 2 -73.58 27.37 -18.41
C THR A 2 -72.17 26.80 -18.22
N VAL A 3 -72.18 25.77 -17.37
CA VAL A 3 -71.28 24.62 -17.27
C VAL A 3 -71.09 23.91 -18.61
N VAL A 4 -69.89 23.39 -18.90
CA VAL A 4 -69.75 22.02 -19.45
C VAL A 4 -68.45 21.39 -18.92
N ARG A 5 -68.60 20.31 -18.13
CA ARG A 5 -67.56 19.28 -17.89
C ARG A 5 -67.57 18.33 -19.08
N ILE A 6 -66.41 17.86 -19.53
CA ILE A 6 -66.29 16.56 -20.20
C ILE A 6 -65.09 15.83 -19.60
N SER A 7 -65.39 14.67 -19.02
CA SER A 7 -64.42 13.63 -18.66
C SER A 7 -64.31 12.61 -19.80
N SER A 8 -63.22 11.84 -19.73
CA SER A 8 -63.08 10.44 -20.20
C SER A 8 -62.52 10.22 -21.60
N ALA A 9 -61.24 9.83 -21.57
CA ALA A 9 -60.69 8.65 -22.22
C ALA A 9 -60.55 8.62 -23.76
N VAL A 10 -59.40 8.06 -24.17
CA VAL A 10 -59.06 7.55 -25.51
C VAL A 10 -58.61 8.59 -26.52
N ILE A 11 -57.37 9.08 -26.36
CA ILE A 11 -56.43 9.09 -27.49
C ILE A 11 -55.16 8.40 -27.01
N ALA A 12 -55.05 7.14 -27.41
CA ALA A 12 -53.85 6.35 -27.31
C ALA A 12 -52.74 6.96 -28.17
N THR A 13 -51.51 6.52 -27.87
CA THR A 13 -50.25 6.70 -28.61
C THR A 13 -49.42 7.94 -28.21
N ALA A 14 -48.24 7.65 -27.65
CA ALA A 14 -47.11 8.54 -27.34
C ALA A 14 -47.12 9.30 -25.99
N ALA A 15 -46.79 8.59 -24.89
CA ALA A 15 -45.92 9.06 -23.79
C ALA A 15 -45.94 8.05 -22.63
N LEU A 16 -45.33 6.89 -22.83
CA LEU A 16 -45.01 5.94 -21.75
C LEU A 16 -43.53 5.56 -21.87
N LEU A 17 -42.65 6.51 -21.54
CA LEU A 17 -41.21 6.27 -21.39
C LEU A 17 -40.59 7.38 -20.54
N LEU A 18 -41.08 7.50 -19.30
CA LEU A 18 -40.50 8.39 -18.29
C LEU A 18 -40.98 7.93 -16.91
N LEU A 19 -40.46 6.77 -16.48
CA LEU A 19 -40.36 6.27 -15.10
C LEU A 19 -39.92 4.79 -15.14
N ALA A 20 -38.64 4.58 -15.41
CA ALA A 20 -37.95 3.37 -14.98
C ALA A 20 -36.67 3.85 -14.30
N LEU A 21 -36.65 3.62 -12.99
CA LEU A 21 -35.67 4.12 -12.06
C LEU A 21 -34.27 3.65 -12.41
N THR A 22 -33.34 4.57 -12.20
CA THR A 22 -31.91 4.34 -11.97
C THR A 22 -31.70 3.18 -10.99
N SER A 23 -31.48 1.99 -11.55
CA SER A 23 -30.74 0.93 -10.89
C SER A 23 -29.29 1.08 -11.34
N ALA A 24 -28.61 2.06 -10.73
CA ALA A 24 -27.16 2.00 -10.70
C ALA A 24 -26.85 0.88 -9.71
N ALA A 25 -26.28 -0.22 -10.21
CA ALA A 25 -25.70 -1.25 -9.38
C ALA A 25 -24.67 -0.58 -8.46
N GLN A 26 -25.05 -0.34 -7.21
CA GLN A 26 -24.10 -0.17 -6.13
C GLN A 26 -23.23 -1.42 -6.16
N ALA A 27 -21.93 -1.23 -6.42
CA ALA A 27 -20.96 -2.23 -6.06
C ALA A 27 -21.19 -2.55 -4.59
N ASP A 28 -21.62 -3.77 -4.30
CA ASP A 28 -21.73 -4.30 -2.94
C ASP A 28 -20.32 -4.30 -2.34
N HIS A 29 -19.94 -3.17 -1.75
CA HIS A 29 -18.83 -3.14 -0.82
C HIS A 29 -19.21 -4.03 0.36
N PRO A 30 -18.36 -5.00 0.76
CA PRO A 30 -18.61 -5.72 2.00
C PRO A 30 -18.73 -4.69 3.14
N PRO A 31 -19.67 -4.89 4.07
CA PRO A 31 -19.86 -3.95 5.17
C PRO A 31 -18.55 -3.81 5.98
N PRO A 32 -18.21 -2.62 6.48
CA PRO A 32 -16.93 -2.33 7.13
C PRO A 32 -16.75 -2.98 8.53
N ASN A 33 -17.47 -4.06 8.82
CA ASN A 33 -17.58 -4.63 10.15
C ASN A 33 -17.72 -6.16 10.17
N GLN A 34 -17.00 -6.89 9.29
CA GLN A 34 -16.62 -8.25 9.64
C GLN A 34 -15.50 -8.14 10.68
N GLY A 35 -15.84 -8.46 11.93
CA GLY A 35 -14.91 -8.38 13.05
C GLY A 35 -13.63 -9.17 12.79
N VAL A 36 -12.58 -8.81 13.51
CA VAL A 36 -11.22 -9.40 13.50
C VAL A 36 -11.19 -10.95 13.62
N GLN A 37 -12.34 -11.59 13.88
CA GLN A 37 -12.48 -12.99 14.26
C GLN A 37 -12.15 -14.02 13.17
N ASP A 38 -12.11 -13.68 11.88
CA ASP A 38 -11.75 -14.63 10.80
C ASP A 38 -10.72 -14.07 9.80
N THR A 39 -9.72 -13.37 10.33
CA THR A 39 -8.68 -12.74 9.53
C THR A 39 -7.65 -13.78 9.05
N PRO A 40 -7.28 -13.81 7.75
CA PRO A 40 -6.37 -14.85 7.26
C PRO A 40 -4.95 -14.65 7.81
N LEU A 41 -4.43 -15.72 8.41
CA LEU A 41 -3.03 -15.91 8.76
C LEU A 41 -2.37 -16.74 7.67
N VAL A 42 -1.41 -16.14 6.98
CA VAL A 42 -0.59 -16.74 5.94
C VAL A 42 0.81 -16.96 6.51
N VAL A 43 1.23 -18.22 6.53
CA VAL A 43 2.51 -18.69 7.07
C VAL A 43 3.23 -19.46 5.98
N VAL A 44 4.55 -19.38 5.97
CA VAL A 44 5.42 -20.14 5.06
C VAL A 44 5.04 -21.62 5.05
N GLY A 45 4.91 -22.21 3.85
CA GLY A 45 4.63 -23.63 3.66
C GLY A 45 3.27 -24.14 4.16
N ARG A 46 2.37 -23.27 4.66
CA ARG A 46 1.07 -23.65 5.22
C ARG A 46 -0.09 -23.10 4.39
N GLU A 47 -1.20 -23.83 4.40
CA GLU A 47 -2.47 -23.28 3.94
C GLU A 47 -2.93 -22.16 4.88
N PRO A 48 -3.46 -21.04 4.36
CA PRO A 48 -4.00 -19.97 5.19
C PRO A 48 -5.11 -20.45 6.10
N VAL A 49 -5.10 -19.97 7.34
CA VAL A 49 -6.12 -20.27 8.35
C VAL A 49 -6.69 -18.98 8.90
N ALA A 50 -7.95 -19.00 9.33
CA ALA A 50 -8.52 -17.91 10.11
C ALA A 50 -7.82 -17.83 11.48
N ALA A 51 -7.38 -16.63 11.86
CA ALA A 51 -6.75 -16.40 13.14
C ALA A 51 -7.00 -14.99 13.69
N THR A 52 -6.88 -14.84 15.00
CA THR A 52 -6.81 -13.54 15.68
C THR A 52 -5.42 -13.37 16.29
N TRP A 53 -4.76 -12.26 16.03
CA TRP A 53 -3.52 -11.92 16.72
C TRP A 53 -3.81 -11.58 18.19
N ILE A 54 -3.03 -12.15 19.12
CA ILE A 54 -3.24 -11.98 20.58
C ILE A 54 -2.00 -11.42 21.29
N GLY A 55 -1.00 -10.97 20.55
CA GLY A 55 0.23 -10.36 21.08
C GLY A 55 1.50 -11.06 20.60
N GLY A 56 2.64 -10.61 21.10
CA GLY A 56 3.92 -11.23 20.81
C GLY A 56 5.09 -10.42 21.33
N ASP A 57 6.27 -10.95 21.12
CA ASP A 57 7.53 -10.28 21.41
C ASP A 57 8.55 -10.65 20.33
N SER A 58 9.39 -9.69 19.94
CA SER A 58 10.40 -9.90 18.90
C SER A 58 11.34 -11.08 19.17
N ALA A 59 11.63 -11.41 20.44
CA ALA A 59 12.46 -12.55 20.80
C ALA A 59 11.67 -13.86 20.95
N ALA A 60 10.43 -13.81 21.43
CA ALA A 60 9.61 -15.00 21.67
C ALA A 60 8.79 -15.46 20.46
N GLY A 61 8.49 -14.55 19.53
CA GLY A 61 7.59 -14.76 18.40
C GLY A 61 6.20 -14.16 18.60
N LEU A 62 5.32 -14.44 17.64
CA LEU A 62 3.96 -13.93 17.53
C LEU A 62 2.95 -14.97 17.99
N ARG A 63 1.94 -14.56 18.74
CA ARG A 63 0.89 -15.44 19.25
C ARG A 63 -0.41 -15.20 18.49
N PHE A 64 -1.01 -16.28 18.02
CA PHE A 64 -2.28 -16.27 17.31
C PHE A 64 -3.26 -17.23 17.94
N ARG A 65 -4.54 -16.87 17.95
CA ARG A 65 -5.65 -17.77 18.29
C ARG A 65 -6.29 -18.26 17.00
N THR A 66 -6.32 -19.57 16.80
CA THR A 66 -6.98 -20.23 15.67
C THR A 66 -8.12 -21.12 16.16
N ALA A 67 -8.89 -21.69 15.23
CA ALA A 67 -9.89 -22.70 15.57
C ALA A 67 -9.30 -23.96 16.24
N ALA A 68 -8.02 -24.27 16.00
CA ALA A 68 -7.30 -25.38 16.62
C ALA A 68 -6.71 -25.04 18.01
N GLY A 69 -6.75 -23.77 18.41
CA GLY A 69 -6.18 -23.26 19.66
C GLY A 69 -5.16 -22.15 19.44
N ASP A 70 -4.53 -21.73 20.54
CA ASP A 70 -3.49 -20.71 20.52
C ASP A 70 -2.16 -21.32 20.02
N GLU A 71 -1.53 -20.69 19.04
CA GLU A 71 -0.23 -21.06 18.50
C GLU A 71 0.80 -19.93 18.66
N LEU A 72 2.07 -20.32 18.82
CA LEU A 72 3.22 -19.41 18.82
C LEU A 72 3.97 -19.61 17.49
N LEU A 73 4.15 -18.52 16.76
CA LEU A 73 4.78 -18.47 15.45
C LEU A 73 6.11 -17.73 15.54
N VAL A 74 7.14 -18.27 14.88
CA VAL A 74 8.39 -17.54 14.69
C VAL A 74 8.16 -16.41 13.69
N THR A 75 8.57 -15.19 14.02
CA THR A 75 8.30 -13.99 13.19
C THR A 75 8.80 -14.14 11.75
N SER A 76 9.88 -14.89 11.52
CA SER A 76 10.43 -15.16 10.18
C SER A 76 9.53 -15.97 9.26
N ASP A 77 8.59 -16.73 9.84
CA ASP A 77 7.71 -17.64 9.12
C ASP A 77 6.38 -16.96 8.78
N LEU A 78 6.09 -15.81 9.41
CA LEU A 78 4.94 -14.99 9.07
C LEU A 78 5.13 -14.42 7.67
N VAL A 79 4.17 -14.69 6.79
CA VAL A 79 4.02 -13.93 5.55
C VAL A 79 3.17 -12.71 5.87
N ARG A 80 1.92 -12.94 6.27
CA ARG A 80 0.97 -11.88 6.62
C ARG A 80 -0.13 -12.39 7.52
N TRP A 81 -0.63 -11.53 8.40
CA TRP A 81 -1.93 -11.65 9.03
C TRP A 81 -2.73 -10.39 8.71
N GLY A 82 -3.98 -10.53 8.25
CA GLY A 82 -4.83 -9.38 7.97
C GLY A 82 -4.38 -8.50 6.82
N TYR A 83 -4.97 -7.32 6.69
CA TYR A 83 -4.81 -6.48 5.52
C TYR A 83 -4.51 -5.05 5.95
N PRO A 84 -3.69 -4.30 5.19
CA PRO A 84 -3.55 -2.88 5.43
C PRO A 84 -4.90 -2.17 5.30
N ALA A 85 -5.25 -1.35 6.31
CA ALA A 85 -6.37 -0.44 6.18
C ALA A 85 -6.03 0.68 5.20
N ALA A 86 -7.03 1.14 4.44
CA ALA A 86 -6.91 2.37 3.69
C ALA A 86 -6.86 3.55 4.66
N SER A 87 -5.78 4.33 4.62
CA SER A 87 -5.73 5.56 5.40
C SER A 87 -6.79 6.53 4.89
N ARG A 88 -7.43 7.21 5.86
CA ARG A 88 -8.40 8.28 5.61
C ARG A 88 -7.87 9.64 6.04
N ALA A 89 -6.67 9.68 6.62
CA ALA A 89 -6.05 10.90 7.08
C ALA A 89 -5.78 11.84 5.91
N SER A 90 -6.02 13.13 6.12
CA SER A 90 -5.65 14.14 5.12
C SER A 90 -4.18 14.52 5.21
N ALA A 91 -3.50 14.18 6.29
CA ALA A 91 -2.09 14.43 6.50
C ALA A 91 -1.38 13.15 6.94
N GLU A 92 -0.17 12.94 6.42
CA GLU A 92 0.64 11.76 6.72
C GLU A 92 2.11 12.16 6.85
N VAL A 93 2.84 11.43 7.68
CA VAL A 93 4.30 11.53 7.76
C VAL A 93 4.91 10.20 7.35
N HIS A 94 5.93 10.25 6.49
CA HIS A 94 6.73 9.09 6.12
C HIS A 94 8.08 9.19 6.81
N LEU A 95 8.53 8.08 7.39
CA LEU A 95 9.83 7.95 8.00
C LEU A 95 10.83 7.36 7.01
N ALA A 96 12.12 7.63 7.24
CA ALA A 96 13.22 7.15 6.40
C ALA A 96 13.37 5.61 6.38
N ASP A 97 12.74 4.93 7.33
CA ASP A 97 12.70 3.47 7.40
C ASP A 97 11.53 2.83 6.63
N GLY A 98 10.73 3.63 5.93
CA GLY A 98 9.56 3.18 5.16
C GLY A 98 8.24 3.20 5.95
N SER A 99 8.27 3.47 7.26
CA SER A 99 7.05 3.64 8.06
C SER A 99 6.23 4.83 7.58
N ARG A 100 4.90 4.72 7.66
CA ARG A 100 3.95 5.75 7.27
C ARG A 100 2.94 5.96 8.37
N LEU A 101 2.77 7.18 8.87
CA LEU A 101 1.92 7.46 10.02
C LEU A 101 0.82 8.43 9.62
N ALA A 102 -0.42 8.04 9.92
CA ALA A 102 -1.57 8.93 9.83
C ALA A 102 -1.44 10.01 10.90
N LEU A 103 -1.44 11.28 10.47
CA LEU A 103 -1.43 12.41 11.37
C LEU A 103 -2.86 12.74 11.80
N ALA A 104 -3.01 13.09 13.08
CA ALA A 104 -4.28 13.51 13.66
C ALA A 104 -4.80 14.79 12.97
N GLU A 105 -6.12 14.97 12.93
CA GLU A 105 -6.70 16.22 12.45
C GLU A 105 -6.38 17.37 13.42
N SER A 106 -5.97 18.53 12.86
CA SER A 106 -5.71 19.74 13.65
C SER A 106 -7.03 20.44 13.97
N TRP A 107 -7.55 20.22 15.18
CA TRP A 107 -8.78 20.88 15.65
C TRP A 107 -8.54 22.25 16.30
N LEU A 108 -7.31 22.52 16.75
CA LEU A 108 -6.94 23.67 17.57
C LEU A 108 -5.97 24.65 16.88
N GLY A 109 -5.69 24.46 15.59
CA GLY A 109 -4.78 25.32 14.82
C GLY A 109 -3.30 24.92 14.92
N ASP A 110 -2.92 24.16 15.93
CA ASP A 110 -1.58 23.56 16.01
C ASP A 110 -1.39 22.53 14.89
N PRO A 111 -0.34 22.65 14.06
CA PRO A 111 -0.09 21.68 13.02
C PRO A 111 0.18 20.30 13.66
N PRO A 112 -0.33 19.21 13.07
CA PRO A 112 -0.16 17.88 13.63
C PRO A 112 1.29 17.39 13.51
N LEU A 113 2.15 18.14 12.81
CA LEU A 113 3.58 17.93 12.78
C LEU A 113 4.31 19.26 12.91
N THR A 114 5.30 19.31 13.81
CA THR A 114 6.25 20.43 13.95
C THR A 114 7.67 19.94 13.80
N LEU A 115 8.54 20.76 13.22
CA LEU A 115 9.98 20.56 13.11
C LEU A 115 10.68 21.85 13.58
N GLN A 116 11.45 21.76 14.66
CA GLN A 116 12.24 22.87 15.23
C GLN A 116 13.55 22.30 15.76
N ASP A 117 14.69 22.93 15.43
CA ASP A 117 16.03 22.53 15.90
C ASP A 117 16.30 21.01 15.79
N ASP A 118 15.99 20.45 14.61
CA ASP A 118 16.04 19.02 14.30
C ASP A 118 15.08 18.10 15.08
N ALA A 119 14.35 18.61 16.07
CA ALA A 119 13.32 17.85 16.77
C ALA A 119 11.99 17.88 15.99
N VAL A 120 11.46 16.69 15.72
CA VAL A 120 10.14 16.49 15.13
C VAL A 120 9.16 16.03 16.21
N ARG A 121 7.99 16.66 16.24
CA ARG A 121 6.83 16.22 17.02
C ARG A 121 5.71 15.89 16.03
N ALA A 122 5.15 14.69 16.11
CA ALA A 122 4.02 14.27 15.29
C ALA A 122 2.88 13.80 16.20
N SER A 123 1.68 14.33 15.99
CA SER A 123 0.46 13.88 16.66
C SER A 123 -0.28 12.93 15.73
N CYS A 124 -0.51 11.71 16.20
CA CYS A 124 -1.16 10.63 15.45
C CYS A 124 -2.40 10.14 16.21
N ASP A 125 -3.46 9.77 15.50
CA ASP A 125 -4.71 9.31 16.14
C ASP A 125 -4.51 7.99 16.90
N ALA A 126 -3.85 7.00 16.28
CA ALA A 126 -3.66 5.68 16.89
C ALA A 126 -2.41 5.56 17.80
N LEU A 127 -1.47 6.51 17.69
CA LEU A 127 -0.15 6.42 18.34
C LEU A 127 0.10 7.54 19.36
N GLY A 128 -0.80 8.52 19.47
CA GLY A 128 -0.60 9.70 20.30
C GLY A 128 0.52 10.59 19.77
N GLU A 129 1.25 11.25 20.68
CA GLU A 129 2.38 12.10 20.33
C GLU A 129 3.67 11.29 20.20
N LEU A 130 4.30 11.37 19.03
CA LEU A 130 5.61 10.81 18.73
C LEU A 130 6.65 11.92 18.64
N ARG A 131 7.86 11.62 19.11
CA ARG A 131 9.03 12.50 19.05
C ARG A 131 10.21 11.76 18.45
N PHE A 132 10.85 12.39 17.47
CA PHE A 132 11.97 11.82 16.73
C PHE A 132 12.80 12.92 16.06
N ASP A 133 13.97 12.56 15.54
CA ASP A 133 14.89 13.51 14.92
C ASP A 133 14.60 13.69 13.43
N ARG A 134 14.96 14.85 12.88
CA ARG A 134 14.83 15.19 11.46
C ARG A 134 15.41 14.13 10.52
N GLN A 135 16.49 13.45 10.92
CA GLN A 135 17.11 12.40 10.09
C GLN A 135 16.20 11.20 9.85
N GLN A 136 15.23 10.98 10.73
CA GLN A 136 14.25 9.91 10.62
C GLN A 136 13.05 10.32 9.75
N LEU A 137 12.94 11.59 9.36
CA LEU A 137 11.84 12.15 8.57
C LEU A 137 12.15 12.07 7.06
N ALA A 138 11.29 11.39 6.30
CA ALA A 138 11.44 11.27 4.85
C ALA A 138 10.52 12.21 4.07
N ALA A 139 9.25 12.27 4.46
CA ALA A 139 8.29 13.15 3.83
C ALA A 139 7.16 13.53 4.80
N VAL A 140 6.50 14.64 4.51
CA VAL A 140 5.25 15.04 5.16
C VAL A 140 4.28 15.44 4.06
N PHE A 141 3.06 14.93 4.13
CA PHE A 141 2.00 15.27 3.20
C PHE A 141 0.86 15.96 3.93
N TRP A 142 0.23 16.91 3.25
CA TRP A 142 -0.99 17.57 3.69
C TRP A 142 -2.01 17.54 2.57
N LYS A 143 -3.29 17.48 2.95
CA LYS A 143 -4.42 17.46 2.01
C LYS A 143 -4.34 16.32 0.99
N LEU A 144 -3.85 15.17 1.43
CA LEU A 144 -3.89 13.95 0.64
C LEU A 144 -5.35 13.64 0.23
N PRO A 145 -5.60 13.30 -1.05
CA PRO A 145 -6.90 12.83 -1.48
C PRO A 145 -7.35 11.61 -0.66
N ARG A 146 -8.66 11.39 -0.55
CA ARG A 146 -9.19 10.21 0.13
C ARG A 146 -9.13 8.95 -0.73
N ASP A 147 -9.10 9.11 -2.05
CA ASP A 147 -8.95 8.00 -2.98
C ASP A 147 -7.47 7.61 -3.14
N ALA A 148 -7.23 6.31 -3.26
CA ALA A 148 -5.87 5.77 -3.26
C ALA A 148 -5.07 6.18 -4.51
N SER A 149 -5.71 6.26 -5.69
CA SER A 149 -5.05 6.72 -6.91
C SER A 149 -4.61 8.18 -6.81
N GLY A 150 -5.44 9.05 -6.23
CA GLY A 150 -5.12 10.45 -5.96
C GLY A 150 -3.92 10.61 -5.02
N ARG A 151 -3.87 9.83 -3.94
CA ARG A 151 -2.73 9.79 -3.02
C ARG A 151 -1.44 9.41 -3.74
N SER A 152 -1.47 8.30 -4.47
CA SER A 152 -0.31 7.83 -5.23
C SER A 152 0.16 8.86 -6.25
N ARG A 153 -0.75 9.61 -6.91
CA ARG A 153 -0.35 10.69 -7.83
C ARG A 153 0.43 11.81 -7.13
N VAL A 154 -0.01 12.23 -5.94
CA VAL A 154 0.67 13.29 -5.16
C VAL A 154 2.05 12.80 -4.72
N GLU A 155 2.13 11.58 -4.19
CA GLU A 155 3.39 10.96 -3.78
C GLU A 155 4.37 10.86 -4.96
N HIS A 156 3.94 10.28 -6.09
CA HIS A 156 4.80 10.13 -7.28
C HIS A 156 5.22 11.47 -7.88
N ALA A 157 4.36 12.49 -7.86
CA ALA A 157 4.72 13.81 -8.33
C ALA A 157 5.88 14.40 -7.50
N LEU A 158 5.81 14.25 -6.17
CA LEU A 158 6.84 14.73 -5.27
C LEU A 158 8.12 13.89 -5.35
N SER A 159 8.03 12.56 -5.44
CA SER A 159 9.21 11.68 -5.60
C SER A 159 9.98 11.97 -6.89
N ARG A 160 9.30 12.10 -8.04
CA ARG A 160 9.98 12.44 -9.31
C ARG A 160 10.66 13.81 -9.27
N ALA A 161 10.05 14.77 -8.58
CA ALA A 161 10.66 16.07 -8.38
C ALA A 161 11.94 15.99 -7.54
N ALA A 162 11.94 15.15 -6.50
CA ALA A 162 13.08 14.93 -5.64
C ALA A 162 14.24 14.23 -6.35
N GLU A 163 13.99 13.25 -7.22
CA GLU A 163 15.03 12.59 -8.02
C GLU A 163 15.85 13.60 -8.85
N ALA A 164 15.20 14.60 -9.43
CA ALA A 164 15.87 15.64 -10.20
C ALA A 164 16.57 16.71 -9.34
N ALA A 165 16.17 16.87 -8.08
CA ALA A 165 16.61 17.93 -7.19
C ALA A 165 17.57 17.48 -6.08
N ALA A 166 17.77 16.17 -5.92
CA ALA A 166 18.62 15.59 -4.89
C ALA A 166 20.03 16.21 -4.90
N PRO A 167 20.63 16.51 -3.72
CA PRO A 167 20.16 16.18 -2.36
C PRO A 167 19.28 17.24 -1.69
N ARG A 168 18.67 18.17 -2.44
CA ARG A 168 17.84 19.25 -1.88
C ARG A 168 16.46 18.72 -1.45
N ASP A 169 15.86 19.38 -0.47
CA ASP A 169 14.46 19.15 -0.09
C ASP A 169 13.54 19.73 -1.17
N CYS A 170 12.41 19.06 -1.39
CA CYS A 170 11.37 19.45 -2.35
C CYS A 170 10.06 19.74 -1.64
N VAL A 171 9.43 20.85 -1.98
CA VAL A 171 8.10 21.23 -1.49
C VAL A 171 7.15 21.31 -2.68
N LEU A 172 6.10 20.48 -2.69
CA LEU A 172 5.04 20.49 -3.69
C LEU A 172 3.89 21.38 -3.21
N LEU A 173 3.55 22.40 -4.00
CA LEU A 173 2.39 23.25 -3.77
C LEU A 173 1.12 22.63 -4.33
N LEU A 174 -0.04 23.02 -3.79
CA LEU A 174 -1.35 22.64 -4.34
C LEU A 174 -1.59 23.16 -5.75
N SER A 175 -0.84 24.18 -6.20
CA SER A 175 -0.85 24.63 -7.59
C SER A 175 -0.17 23.64 -8.55
N GLY A 176 0.59 22.68 -8.04
CA GLY A 176 1.44 21.78 -8.82
C GLY A 176 2.89 22.26 -8.97
N ASP A 177 3.19 23.48 -8.52
CA ASP A 177 4.55 24.03 -8.55
C ASP A 177 5.44 23.32 -7.51
N ILE A 178 6.74 23.23 -7.82
CA ILE A 178 7.75 22.66 -6.94
C ILE A 178 8.75 23.73 -6.54
N VAL A 179 9.02 23.83 -5.24
CA VAL A 179 10.08 24.67 -4.68
C VAL A 179 11.15 23.77 -4.10
N THR A 180 12.42 24.05 -4.43
CA THR A 180 13.57 23.28 -3.94
C THR A 180 14.42 24.12 -2.99
N GLY A 181 15.04 23.47 -2.01
CA GLY A 181 15.90 24.15 -1.04
C GLY A 181 16.23 23.28 0.16
N GLN A 182 16.43 23.92 1.32
CA GLN A 182 16.60 23.25 2.61
C GLN A 182 15.47 23.70 3.54
N VAL A 183 14.58 22.80 3.92
CA VAL A 183 13.57 23.05 4.96
C VAL A 183 14.30 23.24 6.28
N LEU A 184 13.97 24.28 7.05
CA LEU A 184 14.60 24.59 8.33
C LEU A 184 13.63 24.37 9.49
N ALA A 185 12.35 24.69 9.31
CA ALA A 185 11.33 24.52 10.32
C ALA A 185 9.96 24.26 9.71
N ILE A 186 9.11 23.54 10.45
CA ILE A 186 7.68 23.35 10.17
C ILE A 186 6.93 23.72 11.43
N GLY A 187 5.97 24.63 11.34
CA GLY A 187 5.18 25.06 12.49
C GLY A 187 5.03 26.56 12.51
N GLU A 188 5.33 27.17 13.66
CA GLU A 188 5.16 28.60 13.84
C GLU A 188 5.93 29.42 12.78
N PRO A 189 5.28 30.47 12.22
CA PRO A 189 5.93 31.36 11.28
C PRO A 189 7.15 32.06 11.91
N PRO A 190 8.25 32.28 11.16
CA PRO A 190 9.35 33.11 11.63
C PRO A 190 8.85 34.54 11.86
N GLY A 191 9.35 35.19 12.92
CA GLY A 191 8.90 36.53 13.32
C GLY A 191 8.91 37.54 12.16
N ASP A 192 7.84 38.36 12.10
CA ASP A 192 7.51 39.36 11.06
C ASP A 192 6.93 38.80 9.73
N SER A 193 6.58 37.51 9.65
CA SER A 193 5.91 36.94 8.46
C SER A 193 4.38 37.09 8.50
N SER A 194 3.79 37.40 7.34
CA SER A 194 2.34 37.54 7.13
C SER A 194 1.80 36.39 6.26
N PRO A 195 0.68 35.74 6.63
CA PRO A 195 -0.15 35.99 7.81
C PRO A 195 0.45 35.44 9.10
N PRO A 196 0.40 36.20 10.22
CA PRO A 196 1.07 35.84 11.48
C PRO A 196 0.44 34.65 12.24
N ASP A 197 -0.70 34.12 11.77
CA ASP A 197 -1.50 33.12 12.51
C ASP A 197 -1.60 31.74 11.82
N GLN A 198 -0.80 31.47 10.78
CA GLN A 198 -0.85 30.17 10.09
C GLN A 198 0.50 29.45 10.14
N PRO A 199 0.50 28.12 10.36
CA PRO A 199 1.73 27.38 10.37
C PRO A 199 2.35 27.34 8.96
N THR A 200 3.67 27.43 8.91
CA THR A 200 4.46 27.51 7.69
C THR A 200 5.52 26.42 7.61
N VAL A 201 5.95 26.12 6.39
CA VAL A 201 7.23 25.48 6.11
C VAL A 201 8.22 26.61 5.81
N THR A 202 9.20 26.78 6.69
CA THR A 202 10.29 27.74 6.50
C THR A 202 11.45 27.03 5.83
N MET A 203 11.93 27.58 4.72
CA MET A 203 13.02 26.98 3.95
C MET A 203 14.00 28.02 3.42
N ARG A 204 15.25 27.59 3.21
CA ARG A 204 16.30 28.35 2.53
C ARG A 204 16.39 27.87 1.08
N THR A 205 16.22 28.80 0.15
CA THR A 205 16.34 28.57 -1.30
C THR A 205 17.57 29.32 -1.84
N ASP A 206 17.90 29.09 -3.11
CA ASP A 206 18.94 29.88 -3.80
C ASP A 206 18.58 31.38 -3.90
N PHE A 207 17.30 31.72 -3.76
CA PHE A 207 16.78 33.09 -3.81
C PHE A 207 16.59 33.71 -2.42
N GLY A 208 16.99 33.01 -1.35
CA GLY A 208 16.88 33.45 0.03
C GLY A 208 15.86 32.68 0.86
N MET A 209 15.47 33.26 1.98
CA MET A 209 14.53 32.66 2.93
C MET A 209 13.09 32.77 2.42
N LEU A 210 12.35 31.67 2.54
CA LEU A 210 10.96 31.57 2.13
C LEU A 210 10.15 30.92 3.25
N ALA A 211 9.01 31.52 3.59
CA ALA A 211 8.01 30.93 4.49
C ALA A 211 6.74 30.61 3.68
N LEU A 212 6.42 29.32 3.57
CA LEU A 212 5.29 28.84 2.79
C LEU A 212 4.15 28.39 3.71
N PRO A 213 2.95 28.97 3.65
CA PRO A 213 1.82 28.53 4.46
C PRO A 213 1.46 27.07 4.16
N ILE A 214 1.37 26.22 5.21
CA ILE A 214 1.03 24.78 5.07
C ILE A 214 -0.29 24.59 4.31
N ALA A 215 -1.23 25.52 4.47
CA ALA A 215 -2.51 25.52 3.75
C ALA A 215 -2.37 25.55 2.22
N ARG A 216 -1.20 25.88 1.65
CA ARG A 216 -0.94 25.89 0.21
C ARG A 216 -0.07 24.73 -0.26
N LEU A 217 0.30 23.82 0.64
CA LEU A 217 1.23 22.72 0.37
C LEU A 217 0.47 21.40 0.21
N ALA A 218 0.96 20.57 -0.69
CA ALA A 218 0.58 19.16 -0.81
C ALA A 218 1.56 18.26 -0.04
N GLY A 219 2.85 18.60 -0.03
CA GLY A 219 3.84 17.85 0.75
C GLY A 219 5.26 18.39 0.68
N VAL A 220 6.10 17.90 1.58
CA VAL A 220 7.55 18.08 1.62
C VAL A 220 8.20 16.71 1.54
N LEU A 221 9.26 16.58 0.75
CA LEU A 221 10.16 15.43 0.73
C LEU A 221 11.58 15.89 1.04
N PHE A 222 12.21 15.23 2.00
CA PHE A 222 13.52 15.61 2.52
C PHE A 222 14.63 14.90 1.75
N GLY A 223 15.52 15.67 1.12
CA GLY A 223 16.44 15.18 0.08
C GLY A 223 17.46 14.13 0.55
N ALA A 224 17.82 14.13 1.84
CA ALA A 224 18.70 13.13 2.42
C ALA A 224 18.03 11.75 2.56
N ALA A 225 16.71 11.70 2.79
CA ALA A 225 15.97 10.45 2.93
C ALA A 225 15.69 9.79 1.57
N ALA A 226 15.54 10.57 0.50
CA ALA A 226 15.36 10.08 -0.87
C ALA A 226 16.52 9.18 -1.34
N LEU A 227 17.74 9.43 -0.85
CA LEU A 227 18.92 8.61 -1.14
C LEU A 227 18.97 7.32 -0.28
N ALA A 228 18.35 7.34 0.90
CA ALA A 228 18.33 6.20 1.83
C ALA A 228 17.32 5.12 1.41
N GLU A 229 16.15 5.51 0.85
CA GLU A 229 15.13 4.57 0.32
C GLU A 229 15.72 3.58 -0.71
N SER A 230 16.73 4.01 -1.47
CA SER A 230 17.39 3.19 -2.48
C SER A 230 18.35 2.13 -1.91
N SER A 231 18.72 2.22 -0.63
CA SER A 231 19.77 1.39 -0.01
C SER A 231 19.30 0.57 1.21
N ALA A 232 18.19 0.94 1.85
CA ALA A 232 17.78 0.38 3.14
C ALA A 232 16.91 -0.89 3.07
N ASN A 233 16.49 -1.33 1.87
CA ASN A 233 15.56 -2.45 1.74
C ASN A 233 16.23 -3.84 1.61
N GLU A 234 17.55 -3.95 1.85
CA GLU A 234 18.26 -5.24 1.83
C GLU A 234 18.22 -5.95 3.20
N ALA A 235 17.58 -7.12 3.21
CA ALA A 235 17.82 -8.27 4.08
C ALA A 235 17.65 -8.11 5.62
N THR A 236 17.18 -6.98 6.15
CA THR A 236 16.94 -6.86 7.60
C THR A 236 15.58 -7.46 7.96
N ALA A 237 15.60 -8.48 8.82
CA ALA A 237 14.38 -9.07 9.34
C ALA A 237 13.56 -8.02 10.10
N ARG A 238 12.30 -7.81 9.72
CA ARG A 238 11.40 -6.83 10.31
C ARG A 238 9.95 -7.30 10.30
N LEU A 239 9.12 -6.65 11.11
CA LEU A 239 7.68 -6.85 11.14
C LEU A 239 6.99 -5.52 10.82
N GLN A 240 6.23 -5.45 9.73
CA GLN A 240 5.38 -4.29 9.51
C GLN A 240 4.08 -4.45 10.30
N VAL A 241 3.82 -3.52 11.21
CA VAL A 241 2.59 -3.43 11.99
C VAL A 241 1.65 -2.45 11.29
N MET A 242 0.44 -2.90 10.96
CA MET A 242 -0.56 -2.11 10.23
C MET A 242 -1.74 -1.78 11.13
N LEU A 243 -2.07 -0.50 11.22
CA LEU A 243 -3.10 0.01 12.10
C LEU A 243 -4.38 0.39 11.34
N ARG A 244 -5.48 0.44 12.07
CA ARG A 244 -6.83 0.72 11.56
C ARG A 244 -6.97 2.10 10.92
N ASP A 245 -6.20 3.08 11.38
CA ASP A 245 -6.13 4.44 10.82
C ASP A 245 -5.35 4.51 9.49
N GLY A 246 -4.72 3.40 9.10
CA GLY A 246 -3.88 3.26 7.90
C GLY A 246 -2.39 3.48 8.16
N SER A 247 -1.98 3.78 9.40
CA SER A 247 -0.57 3.84 9.79
C SER A 247 0.12 2.47 9.62
N ARG A 248 1.40 2.50 9.26
CA ARG A 248 2.27 1.34 9.07
C ARG A 248 3.62 1.62 9.74
N LEU A 249 4.03 0.73 10.62
CA LEU A 249 5.29 0.81 11.34
C LEU A 249 6.19 -0.36 10.95
N ASP A 250 7.35 -0.09 10.38
CA ASP A 250 8.36 -1.10 10.09
C ASP A 250 9.18 -1.36 11.36
N ALA A 251 8.73 -2.33 12.17
CA ALA A 251 9.28 -2.63 13.48
C ALA A 251 10.57 -3.44 13.40
N ALA A 252 11.62 -2.94 14.07
CA ALA A 252 12.83 -3.69 14.39
C ALA A 252 12.61 -4.54 15.64
N GLU A 253 11.96 -3.95 16.64
CA GLU A 253 11.63 -4.59 17.91
C GLU A 253 10.16 -4.31 18.23
N PHE A 254 9.49 -5.29 18.82
CA PHE A 254 8.13 -5.12 19.30
C PHE A 254 7.91 -6.00 20.53
N LYS A 255 7.02 -5.55 21.41
CA LYS A 255 6.63 -6.29 22.60
C LYS A 255 5.24 -5.90 23.07
N THR A 256 4.38 -6.90 23.23
CA THR A 256 3.10 -6.73 23.91
C THR A 256 3.33 -6.74 25.42
N GLN A 257 2.95 -5.67 26.11
CA GLN A 257 3.02 -5.56 27.57
C GLN A 257 1.70 -5.05 28.12
N ARG A 258 1.11 -5.78 29.08
CA ARG A 258 -0.24 -5.49 29.60
C ARG A 258 -1.26 -5.46 28.45
N GLU A 259 -1.74 -4.27 28.11
CA GLU A 259 -2.70 -4.01 27.04
C GLU A 259 -2.11 -3.14 25.93
N ASP A 260 -0.79 -2.89 25.92
CA ASP A 260 -0.13 -2.07 24.90
C ASP A 260 0.77 -2.91 24.00
N LEU A 261 0.94 -2.47 22.76
CA LEU A 261 2.02 -2.90 21.88
C LEU A 261 3.09 -1.79 21.82
N LEU A 262 4.28 -2.09 22.34
CA LEU A 262 5.44 -1.23 22.20
C LEU A 262 6.17 -1.61 20.92
N VAL A 263 6.50 -0.62 20.10
CA VAL A 263 7.21 -0.78 18.84
C VAL A 263 8.42 0.15 18.80
N ARG A 264 9.57 -0.38 18.42
CA ARG A 264 10.72 0.42 18.00
C ARG A 264 10.92 0.19 16.51
N THR A 265 10.78 1.23 15.70
CA THR A 265 10.92 1.13 14.25
C THR A 265 12.38 0.87 13.87
N LEU A 266 12.63 0.43 12.63
CA LEU A 266 13.98 0.28 12.09
C LEU A 266 14.79 1.58 12.12
N GLY A 267 14.13 2.72 11.92
CA GLY A 267 14.71 4.04 12.04
C GLY A 267 14.97 4.46 13.49
N GLY A 268 14.53 3.67 14.49
CA GLY A 268 14.75 3.93 15.91
C GLY A 268 13.67 4.79 16.59
N VAL A 269 12.53 5.04 15.93
CA VAL A 269 11.39 5.75 16.53
C VAL A 269 10.66 4.81 17.49
N ASN A 270 10.38 5.28 18.70
CA ASN A 270 9.59 4.52 19.66
C ASN A 270 8.12 4.93 19.54
N ALA A 271 7.23 3.95 19.36
CA ALA A 271 5.80 4.12 19.27
C ALA A 271 5.08 3.17 20.23
N GLN A 272 3.92 3.61 20.73
CA GLN A 272 3.07 2.83 21.61
C GLN A 272 1.66 2.78 21.01
N VAL A 273 1.19 1.57 20.71
CA VAL A 273 -0.21 1.34 20.35
C VAL A 273 -0.94 0.97 21.63
N THR A 274 -1.75 1.89 22.15
CA THR A 274 -2.50 1.70 23.41
C THR A 274 -3.73 0.82 23.25
N THR A 275 -4.17 0.58 22.01
CA THR A 275 -5.31 -0.26 21.69
C THR A 275 -4.86 -1.33 20.68
N PRO A 276 -4.38 -2.50 21.13
CA PRO A 276 -3.89 -3.56 20.24
C PRO A 276 -4.94 -4.08 19.23
N GLN A 277 -6.23 -3.85 19.51
CA GLN A 277 -7.34 -4.16 18.59
C GLN A 277 -7.35 -3.27 17.33
N ASP A 278 -6.59 -2.17 17.36
CA ASP A 278 -6.35 -1.33 16.18
C ASP A 278 -5.26 -1.90 15.28
N VAL A 279 -4.51 -2.92 15.71
CA VAL A 279 -3.67 -3.71 14.80
C VAL A 279 -4.58 -4.57 13.94
N VAL A 280 -4.67 -4.20 12.65
CA VAL A 280 -5.52 -4.88 11.65
C VAL A 280 -4.72 -5.74 10.69
N GLY A 281 -3.39 -5.60 10.73
CA GLY A 281 -2.51 -6.45 9.96
C GLY A 281 -1.08 -6.48 10.46
N LEU A 282 -0.39 -7.55 10.12
CA LEU A 282 1.03 -7.78 10.35
C LEU A 282 1.62 -8.36 9.06
N GLN A 283 2.76 -7.86 8.59
CA GLN A 283 3.51 -8.46 7.48
C GLN A 283 4.92 -8.80 7.95
N GLY A 284 5.32 -10.06 7.77
CA GLY A 284 6.68 -10.50 8.07
C GLY A 284 7.59 -10.28 6.88
N PHE A 285 8.79 -9.77 7.18
CA PHE A 285 9.89 -9.63 6.24
C PHE A 285 11.08 -10.30 6.90
N GLY A 286 11.29 -11.59 6.66
CA GLY A 286 12.32 -12.38 7.34
C GLY A 286 13.12 -13.24 6.37
N SER A 287 14.16 -13.89 6.85
CA SER A 287 15.00 -14.77 6.04
C SER A 287 14.25 -15.95 5.42
N GLY A 288 13.08 -16.33 5.95
CA GLY A 288 12.22 -17.38 5.42
C GLY A 288 11.49 -17.00 4.13
N VAL A 289 11.41 -15.71 3.78
CA VAL A 289 10.61 -15.21 2.66
C VAL A 289 11.40 -14.16 1.86
N ALA A 290 11.46 -14.33 0.54
CA ALA A 290 11.89 -13.28 -0.39
C ALA A 290 10.71 -12.88 -1.28
N TYR A 291 10.17 -11.67 -1.09
CA TYR A 291 9.10 -11.15 -1.95
C TYR A 291 9.67 -10.75 -3.31
N LEU A 292 8.99 -11.12 -4.38
CA LEU A 292 9.44 -10.82 -5.74
C LEU A 292 9.38 -9.31 -6.05
N SER A 293 8.54 -8.56 -5.36
CA SER A 293 8.47 -7.10 -5.49
C SER A 293 9.66 -6.37 -4.88
N ASP A 294 10.40 -7.00 -3.96
CA ASP A 294 11.66 -6.48 -3.42
C ASP A 294 12.87 -6.88 -4.27
N MET A 295 12.70 -7.81 -5.21
CA MET A 295 13.77 -8.30 -6.08
C MET A 295 13.74 -7.55 -7.42
N PRO A 296 14.91 -7.19 -7.99
CA PRO A 296 14.95 -6.78 -9.39
C PRO A 296 14.57 -8.00 -10.26
N PRO A 297 13.63 -7.87 -11.20
CA PRO A 297 13.37 -8.93 -12.17
C PRO A 297 14.60 -9.11 -13.09
N ASP A 298 14.89 -10.34 -13.48
CA ASP A 298 15.93 -10.61 -14.49
C ASP A 298 15.49 -10.08 -15.86
N SER A 299 14.20 -10.22 -16.16
CA SER A 299 13.54 -9.66 -17.34
C SER A 299 12.06 -9.40 -17.05
N PHE A 300 11.49 -8.43 -17.77
CA PHE A 300 10.06 -8.21 -17.82
C PHE A 300 9.67 -7.83 -19.25
N ASP A 301 8.77 -8.61 -19.83
CA ASP A 301 8.27 -8.43 -21.18
C ASP A 301 6.74 -8.26 -21.12
N GLN A 302 6.25 -7.16 -21.70
CA GLN A 302 4.82 -6.90 -21.84
C GLN A 302 4.56 -6.40 -23.27
N HIS A 303 3.68 -7.11 -23.97
CA HIS A 303 3.39 -6.88 -25.38
C HIS A 303 1.87 -6.73 -25.56
N PRO A 304 1.32 -5.52 -25.36
CA PRO A 304 -0.10 -5.28 -25.52
C PRO A 304 -0.47 -5.30 -27.01
N GLU A 305 -1.72 -5.64 -27.32
CA GLU A 305 -2.16 -5.72 -28.72
C GLU A 305 -2.44 -4.33 -29.32
N PHE A 306 -2.94 -3.39 -28.51
CA PHE A 306 -3.46 -2.10 -29.01
C PHE A 306 -2.99 -0.86 -28.23
N SER A 307 -2.01 -0.98 -27.33
CA SER A 307 -1.60 0.13 -26.44
C SER A 307 -0.07 0.25 -26.26
N ALA A 308 0.36 1.28 -25.52
CA ALA A 308 1.76 1.37 -25.09
C ALA A 308 2.03 0.31 -24.02
N PRO A 309 3.26 -0.24 -23.95
CA PRO A 309 3.57 -1.23 -22.93
C PRO A 309 3.35 -0.72 -21.51
N TRP A 310 2.76 -1.57 -20.68
CA TRP A 310 2.58 -1.33 -19.25
C TRP A 310 3.82 -1.76 -18.49
N PRO A 311 4.29 -0.99 -17.50
CA PRO A 311 5.41 -1.39 -16.68
C PRO A 311 5.02 -2.51 -15.70
N LEU A 312 6.01 -3.23 -15.19
CA LEU A 312 5.83 -4.04 -13.98
C LEU A 312 5.68 -3.11 -12.78
N ALA A 313 4.52 -3.14 -12.13
CA ALA A 313 4.33 -2.43 -10.87
C ALA A 313 4.76 -3.33 -9.70
N ARG A 314 5.54 -2.78 -8.77
CA ARG A 314 6.00 -3.47 -7.55
C ARG A 314 5.30 -2.83 -6.35
N ASP A 315 4.65 -3.66 -5.54
CA ASP A 315 3.80 -3.27 -4.39
C ASP A 315 2.70 -2.26 -4.75
N ALA A 316 2.27 -2.26 -6.01
CA ALA A 316 1.26 -1.37 -6.57
C ALA A 316 0.50 -2.05 -7.72
N ALA A 317 -0.72 -1.58 -7.97
CA ALA A 317 -1.48 -1.98 -9.15
C ALA A 317 -0.84 -1.39 -10.42
N VAL A 318 -0.99 -2.08 -11.56
CA VAL A 318 -0.39 -1.64 -12.84
C VAL A 318 -1.00 -0.31 -13.35
N ALA A 319 -2.23 -0.01 -12.95
CA ALA A 319 -2.91 1.25 -13.23
C ALA A 319 -2.52 2.39 -12.24
N GLY A 320 -1.61 2.11 -11.29
CA GLY A 320 -1.27 2.97 -10.17
C GLY A 320 -2.21 2.79 -8.99
N GLY A 321 -1.75 3.17 -7.80
CA GLY A 321 -2.46 2.92 -6.55
C GLY A 321 -2.06 1.60 -5.88
N PRO A 322 -2.64 1.29 -4.70
CA PRO A 322 -2.36 0.07 -3.96
C PRO A 322 -2.94 -1.15 -4.68
N LEU A 323 -2.36 -2.31 -4.37
CA LEU A 323 -2.91 -3.62 -4.76
C LEU A 323 -4.24 -3.84 -4.01
N LEU A 324 -5.34 -3.96 -4.75
CA LEU A 324 -6.68 -4.12 -4.19
C LEU A 324 -7.40 -5.29 -4.83
N VAL A 325 -7.89 -6.22 -4.01
CA VAL A 325 -8.70 -7.33 -4.47
C VAL A 325 -9.87 -7.50 -3.53
N ARG A 326 -11.09 -7.34 -4.07
CA ARG A 326 -12.36 -7.41 -3.34
C ARG A 326 -12.38 -6.50 -2.11
N GLY A 327 -11.87 -5.29 -2.25
CA GLY A 327 -11.78 -4.27 -1.21
C GLY A 327 -10.67 -4.48 -0.19
N HIS A 328 -9.89 -5.55 -0.28
CA HIS A 328 -8.77 -5.82 0.61
C HIS A 328 -7.46 -5.31 0.00
N GLY A 329 -6.72 -4.52 0.77
CA GLY A 329 -5.38 -4.06 0.42
C GLY A 329 -4.33 -5.16 0.61
N TYR A 330 -3.27 -5.12 -0.18
CA TYR A 330 -2.09 -5.96 0.00
C TYR A 330 -0.83 -5.10 0.06
N ALA A 331 0.06 -5.40 1.00
CA ALA A 331 1.30 -4.66 1.15
C ALA A 331 2.35 -5.10 0.14
N LYS A 332 2.35 -6.39 -0.24
CA LYS A 332 3.34 -6.98 -1.13
C LYS A 332 2.70 -7.61 -2.35
N GLY A 333 3.32 -7.41 -3.50
CA GLY A 333 2.94 -8.09 -4.73
C GLY A 333 3.38 -7.38 -6.00
N LEU A 334 2.98 -7.95 -7.14
CA LEU A 334 3.27 -7.41 -8.46
C LEU A 334 1.97 -7.07 -9.18
N GLY A 335 1.92 -5.91 -9.81
CA GLY A 335 0.87 -5.52 -10.76
C GLY A 335 1.37 -5.67 -12.19
N MET A 336 0.62 -6.40 -13.01
CA MET A 336 0.91 -6.66 -14.42
C MET A 336 -0.33 -6.38 -15.28
N HIS A 337 -0.13 -6.13 -16.57
CA HIS A 337 -1.21 -6.09 -17.55
C HIS A 337 -1.00 -7.20 -18.56
N ALA A 338 -1.97 -8.08 -18.79
CA ALA A 338 -1.82 -9.17 -19.75
C ALA A 338 -1.65 -8.64 -21.20
N PRO A 339 -1.01 -9.42 -22.10
CA PRO A 339 -0.13 -10.53 -21.78
C PRO A 339 1.23 -10.00 -21.28
N ALA A 340 1.77 -10.63 -20.23
CA ALA A 340 3.04 -10.23 -19.62
C ALA A 340 3.81 -11.41 -19.04
N ARG A 341 5.13 -11.25 -18.97
CA ARG A 341 6.07 -12.21 -18.38
C ARG A 341 7.07 -11.47 -17.49
N ALA A 342 7.28 -11.97 -16.28
CA ALA A 342 8.36 -11.54 -15.40
C ALA A 342 9.23 -12.73 -15.00
N GLU A 343 10.55 -12.63 -15.15
CA GLU A 343 11.51 -13.67 -14.74
C GLU A 343 12.30 -13.25 -13.51
N TYR A 344 12.55 -14.21 -12.62
CA TYR A 344 13.31 -14.00 -11.39
C TYR A 344 14.31 -15.12 -11.14
N SER A 345 15.50 -14.73 -10.69
CA SER A 345 16.52 -15.63 -10.17
C SER A 345 16.02 -16.26 -8.88
N VAL A 346 16.06 -17.59 -8.78
CA VAL A 346 15.74 -18.28 -7.53
C VAL A 346 16.98 -18.27 -6.62
N PRO A 347 16.92 -17.65 -5.43
CA PRO A 347 18.06 -17.58 -4.54
C PRO A 347 18.36 -18.99 -3.98
N PRO A 348 19.63 -19.29 -3.67
CA PRO A 348 20.00 -20.57 -3.08
C PRO A 348 19.18 -20.88 -1.81
N GLY A 349 18.74 -22.14 -1.70
CA GLY A 349 17.99 -22.65 -0.55
C GLY A 349 16.49 -22.34 -0.56
N ALA A 350 15.96 -21.60 -1.55
CA ALA A 350 14.52 -21.53 -1.75
C ALA A 350 13.97 -22.87 -2.23
N LYS A 351 12.81 -23.25 -1.71
CA LYS A 351 12.15 -24.55 -1.98
C LYS A 351 10.75 -24.39 -2.55
N ARG A 352 10.08 -23.27 -2.29
CA ARG A 352 8.71 -23.05 -2.75
C ARG A 352 8.51 -21.63 -3.27
N PHE A 353 7.91 -21.50 -4.43
CA PHE A 353 7.27 -20.27 -4.86
C PHE A 353 5.80 -20.29 -4.41
N ALA A 354 5.28 -19.16 -3.93
CA ALA A 354 3.89 -19.01 -3.55
C ALA A 354 3.37 -17.61 -3.88
N ALA A 355 2.13 -17.52 -4.36
CA ALA A 355 1.42 -16.27 -4.60
C ALA A 355 -0.10 -16.49 -4.48
N THR A 356 -0.83 -15.40 -4.28
CA THR A 356 -2.27 -15.35 -4.52
C THR A 356 -2.51 -14.47 -5.74
N VAL A 357 -3.27 -14.96 -6.71
CA VAL A 357 -3.52 -14.28 -7.99
C VAL A 357 -4.97 -13.90 -8.16
N ALA A 358 -5.20 -12.75 -8.77
CA ALA A 358 -6.52 -12.21 -9.05
C ALA A 358 -6.44 -11.10 -10.11
N ILE A 359 -7.61 -10.64 -10.55
CA ILE A 359 -7.75 -9.37 -11.25
C ILE A 359 -7.94 -8.26 -10.20
N ASP A 360 -7.23 -7.15 -10.39
CA ASP A 360 -7.23 -6.00 -9.47
C ASP A 360 -8.55 -5.22 -9.53
N ASP A 361 -8.98 -4.66 -8.40
CA ASP A 361 -10.22 -3.89 -8.27
C ASP A 361 -10.25 -2.65 -9.17
N SER A 362 -9.09 -2.13 -9.62
CA SER A 362 -9.05 -1.04 -10.61
C SER A 362 -9.68 -1.43 -11.95
N ALA A 363 -9.80 -2.72 -12.26
CA ALA A 363 -10.56 -3.22 -13.41
C ALA A 363 -12.09 -3.13 -13.23
N ALA A 364 -12.58 -2.74 -12.04
CA ALA A 364 -13.99 -2.54 -11.72
C ALA A 364 -14.89 -3.74 -12.08
N GLY A 365 -14.40 -4.95 -11.80
CA GLY A 365 -15.10 -6.22 -12.13
C GLY A 365 -14.97 -6.66 -13.60
N GLY A 366 -14.27 -5.89 -14.43
CA GLY A 366 -13.85 -6.26 -15.78
C GLY A 366 -12.57 -7.10 -15.79
N GLY A 367 -12.00 -7.30 -17.00
CA GLY A 367 -10.76 -8.06 -17.19
C GLY A 367 -10.89 -9.57 -17.02
N SER A 368 -9.97 -10.30 -17.66
CA SER A 368 -9.80 -11.73 -17.47
C SER A 368 -8.43 -12.22 -17.88
N ALA A 369 -7.79 -13.03 -17.04
CA ALA A 369 -6.45 -13.53 -17.32
C ALA A 369 -6.28 -14.99 -16.89
N ILE A 370 -5.30 -15.65 -17.48
CA ILE A 370 -4.79 -16.95 -17.02
C ILE A 370 -3.39 -16.74 -16.47
N PHE A 371 -3.17 -17.20 -15.24
CA PHE A 371 -1.88 -17.08 -14.55
C PHE A 371 -1.14 -18.40 -14.67
N ARG A 372 0.15 -18.36 -15.02
CA ARG A 372 1.01 -19.54 -15.14
C ARG A 372 2.35 -19.29 -14.46
N VAL A 373 2.87 -20.32 -13.81
CA VAL A 373 4.19 -20.35 -13.20
C VAL A 373 5.03 -21.37 -13.95
N LEU A 374 6.08 -20.89 -14.61
CA LEU A 374 7.07 -21.75 -15.24
C LEU A 374 8.34 -21.74 -14.39
N VAL A 375 8.99 -22.89 -14.28
CA VAL A 375 10.26 -23.05 -13.56
C VAL A 375 11.33 -23.59 -14.51
N ARG A 376 12.56 -23.15 -14.32
CA ARG A 376 13.72 -23.67 -15.05
C ARG A 376 14.63 -24.42 -14.10
N ARG A 377 14.84 -25.70 -14.37
CA ARG A 377 15.75 -26.52 -13.56
C ARG A 377 17.20 -26.19 -13.89
N ARG A 378 18.05 -26.21 -12.86
CA ARG A 378 19.48 -25.89 -12.96
C ARG A 378 20.25 -26.84 -13.89
N ASP A 379 19.78 -28.06 -14.06
CA ASP A 379 20.43 -29.12 -14.83
C ASP A 379 20.00 -29.18 -16.30
N SER A 380 18.81 -28.69 -16.66
CA SER A 380 18.22 -28.93 -17.99
C SER A 380 18.03 -27.69 -18.86
N ASN A 381 18.21 -26.45 -18.36
CA ASN A 381 17.89 -25.19 -19.07
C ASN A 381 16.46 -25.11 -19.67
N GLU A 382 15.61 -26.11 -19.44
CA GLU A 382 14.27 -26.23 -19.97
C GLU A 382 13.27 -25.57 -19.02
N TRP A 383 12.31 -24.84 -19.59
CA TRP A 383 11.19 -24.27 -18.85
C TRP A 383 10.03 -25.26 -18.79
N ILE A 384 9.56 -25.54 -17.57
CA ILE A 384 8.45 -26.46 -17.30
C ILE A 384 7.33 -25.67 -16.64
N GLU A 385 6.11 -25.77 -17.14
CA GLU A 385 4.93 -25.22 -16.45
C GLU A 385 4.66 -26.02 -15.18
N SER A 386 4.81 -25.36 -14.03
CA SER A 386 4.62 -25.99 -12.71
C SER A 386 3.22 -25.78 -12.15
N ALA A 387 2.56 -24.68 -12.51
CA ALA A 387 1.21 -24.38 -12.04
C ALA A 387 0.51 -23.41 -13.00
N ALA A 388 -0.81 -23.51 -13.10
CA ALA A 388 -1.65 -22.58 -13.84
C ALA A 388 -3.04 -22.48 -13.22
N THR A 389 -3.72 -21.36 -13.44
CA THR A 389 -5.14 -21.19 -13.14
C THR A 389 -6.00 -21.59 -14.35
N GLU A 390 -7.30 -21.76 -14.14
CA GLU A 390 -8.26 -21.52 -15.22
C GLU A 390 -8.36 -20.00 -15.50
N THR A 391 -9.28 -19.59 -16.37
CA THR A 391 -9.54 -18.15 -16.55
C THR A 391 -10.08 -17.55 -15.27
N LEU A 392 -9.38 -16.55 -14.74
CA LEU A 392 -9.86 -15.70 -13.64
C LEU A 392 -10.43 -14.41 -14.19
N ARG A 393 -11.59 -14.00 -13.69
CA ARG A 393 -12.31 -12.78 -14.05
C ARG A 393 -12.29 -11.77 -12.91
N GLY A 394 -12.57 -10.50 -13.24
CA GLY A 394 -12.67 -9.39 -12.27
C GLY A 394 -13.40 -9.69 -10.97
N ASN A 395 -14.47 -10.49 -11.00
CA ASN A 395 -15.30 -10.78 -9.83
C ASN A 395 -15.06 -12.17 -9.22
N ASP A 396 -14.10 -12.93 -9.74
CA ASP A 396 -13.79 -14.26 -9.20
C ASP A 396 -13.07 -14.13 -7.84
N PRO A 397 -13.15 -15.14 -6.97
CA PRO A 397 -12.34 -15.16 -5.77
C PRO A 397 -10.84 -15.26 -6.12
N PRO A 398 -9.95 -14.65 -5.32
CA PRO A 398 -8.51 -14.82 -5.51
C PRO A 398 -8.10 -16.28 -5.40
N GLN A 399 -7.21 -16.73 -6.27
CA GLN A 399 -6.73 -18.12 -6.33
C GLN A 399 -5.29 -18.23 -5.85
N ARG A 400 -4.98 -19.27 -5.06
CA ARG A 400 -3.58 -19.57 -4.69
C ARG A 400 -2.85 -20.28 -5.82
N LEU A 401 -1.61 -19.89 -6.04
CA LEU A 401 -0.65 -20.59 -6.89
C LEU A 401 0.62 -20.88 -6.10
N ALA A 402 1.16 -22.08 -6.27
CA ALA A 402 2.44 -22.46 -5.70
C ALA A 402 3.17 -23.39 -6.67
N ALA A 403 4.50 -23.34 -6.61
CA ALA A 403 5.38 -24.20 -7.38
C ALA A 403 6.54 -24.67 -6.51
N ASP A 404 6.99 -25.90 -6.74
CA ASP A 404 8.25 -26.39 -6.18
C ASP A 404 9.41 -25.73 -6.93
N VAL A 405 10.33 -25.14 -6.17
CA VAL A 405 11.53 -24.50 -6.72
C VAL A 405 12.82 -25.09 -6.14
N GLU A 406 12.75 -26.29 -5.55
CA GLU A 406 13.94 -27.07 -5.25
C GLU A 406 14.69 -27.41 -6.56
N ASP A 407 16.01 -27.21 -6.58
CA ASP A 407 16.88 -27.34 -7.76
C ASP A 407 16.51 -26.48 -8.99
N VAL A 408 15.65 -25.48 -8.80
CA VAL A 408 15.30 -24.47 -9.81
C VAL A 408 16.27 -23.29 -9.71
N ASP A 409 16.66 -22.73 -10.86
CA ASP A 409 17.51 -21.54 -10.92
C ASP A 409 16.75 -20.27 -11.33
N ARG A 410 15.62 -20.41 -12.04
CA ARG A 410 14.71 -19.31 -12.36
C ARG A 410 13.24 -19.70 -12.28
N VAL A 411 12.41 -18.73 -11.91
CA VAL A 411 10.95 -18.79 -12.00
C VAL A 411 10.47 -17.70 -12.95
N ALA A 412 9.46 -18.02 -13.77
CA ALA A 412 8.81 -17.08 -14.66
C ALA A 412 7.31 -17.01 -14.35
N LEU A 413 6.83 -15.80 -14.09
CA LEU A 413 5.43 -15.49 -13.88
C LEU A 413 4.82 -15.01 -15.19
N PHE A 414 3.84 -15.74 -15.69
CA PHE A 414 3.13 -15.42 -16.91
C PHE A 414 1.69 -15.05 -16.61
N VAL A 415 1.24 -13.97 -17.24
CA VAL A 415 -0.16 -13.60 -17.33
C VAL A 415 -0.50 -13.60 -18.81
N THR A 416 -1.43 -14.45 -19.23
CA THR A 416 -1.93 -14.46 -20.61
C THR A 416 -3.33 -13.87 -20.67
N THR A 417 -3.67 -13.30 -21.81
CA THR A 417 -5.04 -12.86 -22.11
C THR A 417 -5.99 -14.05 -22.06
N ALA A 418 -7.26 -13.76 -21.77
CA ALA A 418 -8.33 -14.75 -21.83
C ALA A 418 -9.47 -14.24 -22.72
N ASP A 419 -10.49 -13.63 -22.13
CA ASP A 419 -11.64 -13.14 -22.85
C ASP A 419 -11.47 -11.67 -23.23
N ARG A 420 -11.94 -11.32 -24.43
CA ARG A 420 -11.91 -9.94 -24.95
C ARG A 420 -10.50 -9.35 -25.13
N GLY A 421 -9.50 -10.19 -25.41
CA GLY A 421 -8.14 -9.72 -25.66
C GLY A 421 -7.49 -9.26 -24.36
N ASP A 422 -6.81 -8.11 -24.36
CA ASP A 422 -6.15 -7.53 -23.19
C ASP A 422 -7.02 -6.52 -22.41
N GLU A 423 -8.32 -6.42 -22.71
CA GLU A 423 -9.19 -5.39 -22.16
C GLU A 423 -9.34 -5.48 -20.62
N LEU A 424 -8.71 -4.54 -19.91
CA LEU A 424 -8.73 -4.43 -18.45
C LEU A 424 -8.10 -5.64 -17.73
N ASP A 425 -7.21 -6.37 -18.39
CA ASP A 425 -6.52 -7.54 -17.83
C ASP A 425 -5.42 -7.14 -16.83
N ARG A 426 -5.82 -6.41 -15.80
CA ARG A 426 -4.97 -5.88 -14.72
C ARG A 426 -4.78 -6.96 -13.68
N ALA A 427 -3.83 -7.83 -13.95
CA ALA A 427 -3.48 -8.97 -13.13
C ALA A 427 -2.60 -8.58 -11.95
N VAL A 428 -2.86 -9.18 -10.78
CA VAL A 428 -2.03 -9.00 -9.58
C VAL A 428 -1.54 -10.34 -9.03
N TRP A 429 -0.27 -10.36 -8.65
CA TRP A 429 0.38 -11.45 -7.92
C TRP A 429 0.65 -10.99 -6.49
N LEU A 430 -0.30 -11.26 -5.60
CA LEU A 430 -0.33 -10.84 -4.20
C LEU A 430 0.55 -11.75 -3.33
N ASP A 431 1.30 -11.17 -2.41
CA ASP A 431 2.26 -11.86 -1.54
C ASP A 431 3.20 -12.80 -2.33
N ALA A 432 3.50 -12.47 -3.60
CA ALA A 432 4.32 -13.29 -4.49
C ALA A 432 5.74 -13.39 -3.94
N ARG A 433 6.16 -14.62 -3.62
CA ARG A 433 7.37 -14.85 -2.81
C ARG A 433 8.02 -16.20 -3.05
N LEU A 434 9.28 -16.28 -2.65
CA LEU A 434 10.08 -17.49 -2.55
C LEU A 434 10.33 -17.82 -1.07
N GLU A 435 10.05 -19.06 -0.70
CA GLU A 435 10.08 -19.59 0.67
C GLU A 435 11.24 -20.59 0.85
N ARG A 436 11.89 -20.60 2.03
CA ARG A 436 13.06 -21.45 2.37
C ARG A 436 12.75 -22.59 3.34
#